data_AF-A0AB34PQ50-F1
#
_entry.id   AF-A0AB34PQ50-F1
#
_cell.length_a   1.000
_cell.length_b   1.000
_cell.length_c   1.000
_cell.angle_alpha   90.00
_cell.angle_beta   90.00
_cell.angle_gamma   90.00
#
_symmetry.space_group_name_H-M   'P 1'
#
loop_
_entity.id
_entity.type
_entity.pdbx_description
1 polymer ?
#
loop_
_entity_poly.entity_id
_entity_poly.type
_entity_poly.pdbx_seq_one_letter_code
_entity_poly.pdbx_strand_id
1 'polypeptide(L)'
;MSENPLQNILTPSQFQQCVQFYEADQKLDHAERVALATQLQTLAMKTSLAGYTTGMLGFFAPTFYYRAVGRVPTPLFLVQRPFLSLVLGFGTLLAGNNLTAKYLYEKNRKQGFANQNITDVWKTMDFPYLNFFTLYYSRTSMFPNFIMRDPRTCSYQSLKQENSHFTQAIKLGHLDSEGKEHVLSVWDKVRLNHGGGVSK
;
A
#
# COMPACT_ATOMS: atom_id res chain seq x y z
N MET A 1 25.86 -15.36 13.36
CA MET A 1 24.64 -14.54 13.31
C MET A 1 24.78 -13.66 12.07
N SER A 2 23.82 -13.67 11.14
CA SER A 2 23.95 -12.92 9.89
C SER A 2 23.97 -11.42 10.17
N GLU A 3 24.94 -10.71 9.58
CA GLU A 3 25.05 -9.25 9.67
C GLU A 3 23.84 -8.53 9.07
N ASN A 4 23.13 -9.20 8.16
CA ASN A 4 21.93 -8.67 7.54
C ASN A 4 20.70 -8.84 8.47
N PRO A 5 20.01 -7.74 8.84
CA PRO A 5 18.84 -7.77 9.71
C PRO A 5 17.67 -8.57 9.13
N LEU A 6 17.51 -8.57 7.81
CA LEU A 6 16.42 -9.27 7.13
C LEU A 6 16.59 -10.78 7.23
N GLN A 7 17.82 -11.27 7.20
CA GLN A 7 18.11 -12.71 7.37
C GLN A 7 17.84 -13.22 8.78
N ASN A 8 17.78 -12.33 9.78
CA ASN A 8 17.41 -12.68 11.16
C ASN A 8 15.89 -12.75 11.37
N ILE A 9 15.09 -12.08 10.52
CA ILE A 9 13.62 -11.98 10.65
C ILE A 9 12.92 -12.94 9.67
N LEU A 10 13.44 -13.03 8.44
CA LEU A 10 12.84 -13.80 7.35
C LEU A 10 13.39 -15.22 7.32
N THR A 11 12.57 -16.17 6.86
CA THR A 11 13.09 -17.49 6.51
C THR A 11 14.01 -17.39 5.28
N PRO A 12 14.94 -18.33 5.07
CA PRO A 12 15.80 -18.32 3.88
C PRO A 12 15.03 -18.27 2.56
N SER A 13 13.87 -18.93 2.48
CA SER A 13 13.00 -18.90 1.29
C SER A 13 12.38 -17.53 1.07
N GLN A 14 11.89 -16.87 2.11
CA GLN A 14 11.33 -15.52 2.03
C GLN A 14 12.40 -14.50 1.64
N PHE A 15 13.61 -14.61 2.21
CA PHE A 15 14.73 -13.75 1.84
C PHE A 15 15.09 -13.91 0.35
N GLN A 16 15.12 -15.14 -0.15
CA GLN A 16 15.38 -15.41 -1.56
C GLN A 16 14.27 -14.86 -2.48
N GLN A 17 13.00 -14.90 -2.05
CA GLN A 17 11.89 -14.29 -2.79
C GLN A 17 12.06 -12.76 -2.89
N CYS A 18 12.45 -12.09 -1.80
CA CYS A 18 12.73 -10.65 -1.82
C CYS A 18 13.86 -10.30 -2.78
N VAL A 19 14.91 -11.13 -2.81
CA VAL A 19 16.03 -11.00 -3.75
C VAL A 19 15.57 -11.17 -5.20
N GLN A 20 14.77 -12.20 -5.50
CA GLN A 20 14.24 -12.44 -6.84
C GLN A 20 13.34 -11.30 -7.32
N PHE A 21 12.48 -10.79 -6.44
CA PHE A 21 11.67 -9.61 -6.72
C PHE A 21 12.55 -8.39 -7.03
N TYR A 22 13.57 -8.12 -6.20
CA TYR A 22 14.50 -7.01 -6.43
C TYR A 22 15.19 -7.13 -7.78
N GLU A 23 15.75 -8.29 -8.11
CA GLU A 23 16.44 -8.53 -9.38
C GLU A 23 15.53 -8.37 -10.60
N ALA A 24 14.25 -8.71 -10.47
CA ALA A 24 13.25 -8.49 -11.52
C ALA A 24 12.87 -6.99 -11.61
N ASP A 25 12.65 -6.31 -10.49
CA ASP A 25 12.24 -4.91 -10.43
C ASP A 25 13.32 -3.95 -10.96
N GLN A 26 14.60 -4.25 -10.73
CA GLN A 26 15.70 -3.43 -11.23
C GLN A 26 15.84 -3.44 -12.76
N LYS A 27 15.26 -4.43 -13.45
CA LYS A 27 15.25 -4.49 -14.92
C LYS A 27 14.19 -3.58 -15.54
N LEU A 28 13.27 -3.06 -14.74
CA LEU A 28 12.16 -2.26 -15.24
C LEU A 28 12.58 -0.83 -15.57
N ASP A 29 12.26 -0.40 -16.78
CA ASP A 29 12.31 1.02 -17.14
C ASP A 29 11.09 1.79 -16.59
N HIS A 30 11.16 3.13 -16.58
CA HIS A 30 10.08 4.00 -16.11
C HIS A 30 8.75 3.73 -16.82
N ALA A 31 8.76 3.58 -18.15
CA ALA A 31 7.54 3.28 -18.91
C ALA A 31 6.92 1.93 -18.50
N GLU A 32 7.76 0.94 -18.20
CA GLU A 32 7.33 -0.38 -17.75
C GLU A 32 6.74 -0.34 -16.34
N ARG A 33 7.31 0.49 -15.45
CA ARG A 33 6.76 0.76 -14.11
C ARG A 33 5.39 1.44 -14.17
N VAL A 34 5.21 2.41 -15.08
CA VAL A 34 3.90 3.05 -15.31
C VAL A 34 2.88 2.03 -15.83
N ALA A 35 3.28 1.14 -16.74
CA ALA A 35 2.43 0.08 -17.25
C ALA A 35 2.01 -0.89 -16.12
N LEU A 36 2.95 -1.33 -15.28
CA LEU A 36 2.67 -2.17 -14.12
C LEU A 36 1.72 -1.49 -13.12
N ALA A 37 1.96 -0.21 -12.80
CA ALA A 37 1.08 0.56 -11.93
C ALA A 37 -0.36 0.60 -12.48
N THR A 38 -0.50 0.85 -13.78
CA THR A 38 -1.80 0.91 -14.47
C THR A 38 -2.50 -0.46 -14.46
N GLN A 39 -1.77 -1.55 -14.70
CA GLN A 39 -2.29 -2.92 -14.64
C GLN A 39 -2.81 -3.26 -13.23
N LEU A 40 -2.02 -2.96 -12.20
CA LEU A 40 -2.37 -3.21 -10.81
C LEU A 40 -3.56 -2.36 -10.34
N GLN A 41 -3.59 -1.06 -10.69
CA GLN A 41 -4.73 -0.18 -10.40
C GLN A 41 -6.01 -0.67 -11.10
N THR A 42 -5.91 -1.07 -12.37
CA THR A 42 -7.04 -1.63 -13.12
C THR A 42 -7.56 -2.91 -12.47
N LEU A 43 -6.66 -3.78 -11.99
CA LEU A 43 -7.04 -4.97 -11.23
C LEU A 43 -7.76 -4.59 -9.95
N ALA A 44 -7.20 -3.66 -9.16
CA ALA A 44 -7.80 -3.19 -7.91
C ALA A 44 -9.21 -2.60 -8.14
N MET A 45 -9.41 -1.82 -9.21
CA MET A 45 -10.71 -1.29 -9.60
C MET A 45 -11.71 -2.38 -9.97
N LYS A 46 -11.32 -3.34 -10.83
CA LYS A 46 -12.20 -4.46 -11.25
C LYS A 46 -12.62 -5.32 -10.06
N THR A 47 -11.66 -5.62 -9.19
CA THR A 47 -11.89 -6.36 -7.95
C THR A 47 -12.84 -5.62 -7.01
N SER A 48 -12.65 -4.31 -6.83
CA SER A 48 -13.52 -3.48 -5.99
C SER A 48 -14.93 -3.43 -6.55
N LEU A 49 -15.09 -3.25 -7.86
CA LEU A 49 -16.38 -3.24 -8.54
C LEU A 49 -17.12 -4.58 -8.37
N ALA A 50 -16.42 -5.70 -8.53
CA ALA A 50 -16.99 -7.03 -8.28
C ALA A 50 -17.41 -7.22 -6.81
N GLY A 51 -16.57 -6.78 -5.86
CA GLY A 51 -16.88 -6.78 -4.43
C GLY A 51 -18.14 -5.96 -4.12
N TYR A 52 -18.24 -4.72 -4.62
CA TYR A 52 -19.43 -3.90 -4.39
C TYR A 52 -20.69 -4.50 -5.03
N THR A 53 -20.58 -5.05 -6.24
CA THR A 53 -21.71 -5.68 -6.94
C THR A 53 -22.22 -6.91 -6.19
N THR A 54 -21.31 -7.81 -5.80
CA THR A 54 -21.66 -9.00 -5.01
C THR A 54 -22.17 -8.63 -3.61
N GLY A 55 -21.62 -7.58 -3.01
CA GLY A 55 -22.10 -7.02 -1.74
C GLY A 55 -23.53 -6.50 -1.83
N MET A 56 -23.86 -5.74 -2.87
CA MET A 56 -25.23 -5.28 -3.10
C MET A 56 -26.19 -6.45 -3.32
N LEU A 57 -25.80 -7.44 -4.12
CA LEU A 57 -26.62 -8.64 -4.33
C LEU A 57 -26.86 -9.41 -3.02
N GLY A 58 -25.82 -9.58 -2.19
CA GLY A 58 -25.94 -10.22 -0.87
C GLY A 58 -26.82 -9.42 0.08
N PHE A 59 -26.72 -8.09 0.06
CA PHE A 59 -27.54 -7.21 0.90
C PHE A 59 -29.03 -7.29 0.53
N PHE A 60 -29.36 -7.29 -0.75
CA PHE A 60 -30.74 -7.38 -1.22
C PHE A 60 -31.26 -8.82 -1.33
N ALA A 61 -30.42 -9.85 -1.17
CA ALA A 61 -30.83 -11.24 -1.32
C ALA A 61 -32.04 -11.64 -0.44
N PRO A 62 -32.09 -11.29 0.86
CA PRO A 62 -33.29 -11.55 1.66
C PRO A 62 -34.53 -10.86 1.09
N THR A 63 -34.42 -9.59 0.71
CA THR A 63 -35.53 -8.83 0.13
C THR A 63 -36.05 -9.46 -1.16
N PHE A 64 -35.16 -9.91 -2.06
CA PHE A 64 -35.55 -10.60 -3.28
C PHE A 64 -36.22 -11.95 -3.00
N TYR A 65 -35.67 -12.72 -2.05
CA TYR A 65 -36.25 -14.01 -1.64
C TYR A 65 -37.67 -13.83 -1.08
N TYR A 66 -37.86 -12.91 -0.14
CA TYR A 66 -39.17 -12.69 0.47
C TYR A 66 -40.20 -12.15 -0.52
N ARG A 67 -39.78 -11.26 -1.44
CA ARG A 67 -40.63 -10.78 -2.53
C ARG A 67 -41.06 -11.91 -3.47
N ALA A 68 -40.16 -12.84 -3.79
CA ALA A 68 -40.47 -14.01 -4.63
C ALA A 68 -41.46 -14.97 -3.94
N VAL A 69 -41.42 -15.08 -2.61
CA VAL A 69 -42.34 -15.90 -1.80
C VAL A 69 -43.63 -15.13 -1.43
N GLY A 70 -43.88 -13.96 -2.04
CA GLY A 70 -45.10 -13.19 -1.84
C GLY A 70 -45.20 -12.48 -0.48
N ARG A 71 -44.12 -12.42 0.29
CA ARG A 71 -44.06 -11.67 1.56
C ARG A 71 -43.53 -10.27 1.27
N VAL A 72 -44.38 -9.27 1.45
CA VAL A 72 -43.98 -7.86 1.34
C VAL A 72 -43.19 -7.41 2.57
N PRO A 73 -42.18 -6.53 2.39
CA PRO A 73 -41.45 -5.96 3.51
C PRO A 73 -42.37 -5.16 4.42
N THR A 74 -42.12 -5.19 5.73
CA THR A 74 -42.83 -4.36 6.71
C THR A 74 -42.70 -2.88 6.35
N PRO A 75 -43.77 -2.07 6.47
CA PRO A 75 -43.80 -0.69 5.96
C PRO A 75 -42.74 0.24 6.56
N LEU A 76 -42.13 -0.12 7.69
CA LEU A 76 -41.05 0.63 8.34
C LEU A 76 -39.66 0.43 7.71
N PHE A 77 -39.43 -0.65 6.95
CA PHE A 77 -38.10 -0.98 6.44
C PHE A 77 -38.14 -1.37 4.96
N LEU A 78 -37.39 -0.66 4.13
CA LEU A 78 -37.17 -0.97 2.71
C LEU A 78 -36.46 -2.32 2.48
N VAL A 79 -35.73 -2.82 3.48
CA VAL A 79 -34.91 -4.02 3.41
C VAL A 79 -35.43 -5.05 4.40
N GLN A 80 -35.66 -6.27 3.94
CA GLN A 80 -36.19 -7.35 4.77
C GLN A 80 -35.06 -8.01 5.58
N ARG A 81 -35.20 -8.04 6.90
CA ARG A 81 -34.18 -8.54 7.84
C ARG A 81 -32.84 -7.77 7.70
N PRO A 82 -32.80 -6.47 8.09
CA PRO A 82 -31.66 -5.59 7.82
C PRO A 82 -30.33 -6.12 8.37
N PHE A 83 -30.31 -6.76 9.54
CA PHE A 83 -29.08 -7.35 10.08
C PHE A 83 -28.57 -8.54 9.26
N LEU A 84 -29.46 -9.43 8.82
CA LEU A 84 -29.09 -10.57 7.98
C LEU A 84 -28.62 -10.09 6.60
N SER A 85 -29.33 -9.12 6.01
CA SER A 85 -28.91 -8.43 4.79
C SER A 85 -27.52 -7.81 4.94
N LEU A 86 -27.23 -7.17 6.06
CA LEU A 86 -25.92 -6.58 6.32
C LEU A 86 -24.82 -7.65 6.38
N VAL A 87 -25.03 -8.74 7.14
CA VAL A 87 -24.08 -9.84 7.23
C VAL A 87 -23.83 -10.50 5.87
N LEU A 88 -24.90 -10.76 5.10
CA LEU A 88 -24.80 -11.32 3.76
C LEU A 88 -24.09 -10.36 2.81
N GLY A 89 -24.42 -9.07 2.85
CA GLY A 89 -23.79 -8.05 2.02
C GLY A 89 -22.29 -7.91 2.28
N PHE A 90 -21.86 -7.84 3.54
CA PHE A 90 -20.42 -7.82 3.85
C PHE A 90 -19.73 -9.15 3.51
N GLY A 91 -20.38 -10.28 3.80
CA GLY A 91 -19.84 -11.60 3.49
C GLY A 91 -19.61 -11.80 1.99
N THR A 92 -20.60 -11.47 1.16
CA THR A 92 -20.46 -11.58 -0.30
C THR A 92 -19.53 -10.53 -0.87
N LEU A 93 -19.44 -9.32 -0.29
CA LEU A 93 -18.47 -8.32 -0.69
C LEU A 93 -17.03 -8.82 -0.51
N LEU A 94 -16.70 -9.33 0.68
CA LEU A 94 -15.36 -9.84 0.96
C LEU A 94 -15.03 -11.06 0.11
N ALA A 95 -15.96 -12.01 -0.01
CA ALA A 95 -15.77 -13.22 -0.83
C ALA A 95 -15.64 -12.88 -2.32
N GLY A 96 -16.54 -12.06 -2.86
CA GLY A 96 -16.54 -11.65 -4.26
C GLY A 96 -15.30 -10.84 -4.62
N ASN A 97 -14.84 -9.96 -3.73
CA ASN A 97 -13.58 -9.26 -3.87
C ASN A 97 -12.41 -10.26 -3.91
N ASN A 98 -12.24 -11.11 -2.89
CA ASN A 98 -11.09 -12.02 -2.82
C ASN A 98 -11.04 -13.02 -3.98
N LEU A 99 -12.19 -13.61 -4.36
CA LEU A 99 -12.29 -14.54 -5.49
C LEU A 99 -11.91 -13.87 -6.81
N THR A 100 -12.45 -12.67 -7.07
CA THR A 100 -12.15 -11.91 -8.28
C THR A 100 -10.68 -11.49 -8.33
N ALA A 101 -10.15 -11.01 -7.20
CA ALA A 101 -8.75 -10.63 -7.08
C ALA A 101 -7.82 -11.81 -7.40
N LYS A 102 -8.09 -12.99 -6.81
CA LYS A 102 -7.29 -14.19 -7.01
C LYS A 102 -7.37 -14.67 -8.46
N TYR A 103 -8.55 -14.65 -9.06
CA TYR A 103 -8.74 -15.01 -10.47
C TYR A 103 -7.96 -14.08 -11.40
N LEU A 104 -8.10 -12.76 -11.22
CA LEU A 104 -7.40 -11.78 -12.05
C LEU A 104 -5.88 -11.82 -11.82
N TYR A 105 -5.42 -12.03 -10.59
CA TYR A 105 -4.00 -12.21 -10.27
C TYR A 105 -3.44 -13.44 -11.01
N GLU A 106 -4.06 -14.61 -10.88
CA GLU A 106 -3.60 -15.83 -11.55
C GLU A 106 -3.61 -15.68 -13.07
N LYS A 107 -4.61 -14.98 -13.61
CA LYS A 107 -4.69 -14.67 -15.04
C LYS A 107 -3.50 -13.82 -15.50
N ASN A 108 -3.20 -12.72 -14.81
CA ASN A 108 -2.08 -11.85 -15.17
C ASN A 108 -0.71 -12.52 -14.94
N ARG A 109 -0.57 -13.31 -13.86
CA ARG A 109 0.67 -14.05 -13.56
C ARG A 109 1.03 -15.08 -14.63
N LYS A 110 0.03 -15.71 -15.23
CA LYS A 110 0.21 -16.71 -16.32
C LYS A 110 0.27 -16.07 -17.71
N GLN A 111 -0.05 -14.78 -17.82
CA GLN A 111 -0.04 -14.09 -19.09
C GLN A 111 1.40 -13.76 -19.49
N GLY A 112 1.80 -14.19 -20.69
CA GLY A 112 3.02 -13.69 -21.32
C GLY A 112 2.74 -12.31 -21.89
N PHE A 113 3.14 -11.25 -21.18
CA PHE A 113 3.04 -9.90 -21.71
C PHE A 113 4.06 -9.71 -22.83
N ALA A 114 3.82 -8.76 -23.74
CA ALA A 114 4.76 -8.43 -24.82
C ALA A 114 6.15 -8.05 -24.27
N ASN A 115 6.20 -7.53 -23.05
CA ASN A 115 7.43 -7.22 -22.35
C ASN A 115 7.77 -8.32 -21.31
N GLN A 116 8.94 -8.93 -21.49
CA GLN A 116 9.40 -10.00 -20.62
C GLN A 116 9.70 -9.51 -19.20
N ASN A 117 10.21 -8.28 -19.03
CA ASN A 117 10.54 -7.72 -17.71
C ASN A 117 9.29 -7.59 -16.83
N ILE A 118 8.19 -7.10 -17.41
CA ILE A 118 6.88 -7.00 -16.75
C ILE A 118 6.38 -8.39 -16.34
N THR A 119 6.53 -9.37 -17.22
CA THR A 119 6.11 -10.76 -16.96
C THR A 119 6.91 -11.38 -15.81
N ASP A 120 8.22 -11.16 -15.76
CA ASP A 120 9.07 -11.72 -14.73
C ASP A 120 8.79 -11.10 -13.36
N VAL A 121 8.52 -9.80 -13.31
CA VAL A 121 8.08 -9.13 -12.08
C VAL A 121 6.75 -9.69 -11.60
N TRP A 122 5.75 -9.89 -12.47
CA TRP A 122 4.48 -10.51 -12.11
C TRP A 122 4.62 -11.91 -11.49
N LYS A 123 5.61 -12.71 -11.90
CA LYS A 123 5.89 -14.02 -11.32
C LYS A 123 6.45 -13.94 -9.90
N THR A 124 7.12 -12.85 -9.56
CA THR A 124 7.71 -12.62 -8.23
C THR A 124 6.74 -12.00 -7.23
N MET A 125 5.62 -11.44 -7.69
CA MET A 125 4.61 -10.86 -6.80
C MET A 125 3.75 -11.93 -6.15
N ASP A 126 3.53 -11.80 -4.84
CA ASP A 126 2.65 -12.66 -4.06
C ASP A 126 1.24 -12.07 -3.89
N PHE A 127 0.22 -12.91 -4.08
CA PHE A 127 -1.19 -12.51 -4.00
C PHE A 127 -1.58 -11.82 -2.67
N PRO A 128 -1.20 -12.33 -1.47
CA PRO A 128 -1.55 -11.68 -0.22
C PRO A 128 -1.06 -10.22 -0.11
N TYR A 129 -0.01 -9.87 -0.85
CA TYR A 129 0.62 -8.54 -0.82
C TYR A 129 0.29 -7.70 -2.07
N LEU A 130 -0.72 -8.07 -2.85
CA LEU A 130 -1.05 -7.37 -4.11
C LEU A 130 -1.39 -5.88 -3.92
N ASN A 131 -2.01 -5.52 -2.79
CA ASN A 131 -2.27 -4.12 -2.43
C ASN A 131 -0.98 -3.35 -2.19
N PHE A 132 0.01 -3.99 -1.55
CA PHE A 132 1.32 -3.39 -1.35
C PHE A 132 2.01 -3.12 -2.69
N PHE A 133 2.00 -4.08 -3.62
CA PHE A 133 2.57 -3.88 -4.95
C PHE A 133 1.84 -2.78 -5.74
N THR A 134 0.51 -2.71 -5.64
CA THR A 134 -0.27 -1.62 -6.26
C THR A 134 0.21 -0.25 -5.78
N LEU A 135 0.39 -0.08 -4.48
CA LEU A 135 0.89 1.17 -3.90
C LEU A 135 2.36 1.42 -4.27
N TYR A 136 3.20 0.38 -4.22
CA TYR A 136 4.62 0.46 -4.56
C TYR A 136 4.83 0.95 -6.00
N TYR A 137 4.19 0.34 -6.99
CA TYR A 137 4.33 0.75 -8.38
C TYR A 137 3.67 2.10 -8.66
N SER A 138 2.57 2.42 -7.99
CA SER A 138 1.96 3.75 -8.10
C SER A 138 2.86 4.87 -7.57
N ARG A 139 3.72 4.59 -6.58
CA ARG A 139 4.65 5.59 -6.02
C ARG A 139 5.96 5.64 -6.79
N THR A 140 6.54 4.49 -7.12
CA THR A 140 7.83 4.41 -7.83
C THR A 140 7.74 4.84 -9.30
N SER A 141 6.55 4.73 -9.91
CA SER A 141 6.32 5.29 -11.25
C SER A 141 6.35 6.82 -11.26
N MET A 142 6.04 7.49 -10.16
CA MET A 142 6.13 8.96 -10.06
C MET A 142 7.48 9.42 -9.52
N PHE A 143 8.02 8.65 -8.58
CA PHE A 143 9.20 9.02 -7.79
C PHE A 143 10.17 7.83 -7.69
N PRO A 144 11.24 7.82 -8.51
CA PRO A 144 12.24 6.74 -8.51
C PRO A 144 12.95 6.55 -7.15
N ASN A 145 12.96 7.57 -6.29
CA ASN A 145 13.58 7.51 -4.97
C ASN A 145 12.93 6.49 -4.02
N PHE A 146 11.72 6.03 -4.33
CA PHE A 146 11.01 5.00 -3.54
C PHE A 146 11.28 3.57 -4.00
N ILE A 147 12.10 3.39 -5.04
CA ILE A 147 12.50 2.04 -5.50
C ILE A 147 13.24 1.34 -4.36
N MET A 148 12.86 0.08 -4.10
CA MET A 148 13.47 -0.69 -3.04
C MET A 148 14.97 -0.86 -3.25
N ARG A 149 15.72 -0.74 -2.16
CA ARG A 149 17.16 -1.03 -2.14
C ARG A 149 17.39 -2.54 -2.08
N ASP A 150 18.59 -2.97 -2.47
CA ASP A 150 18.98 -4.38 -2.47
C ASP A 150 18.83 -4.99 -1.06
N PRO A 151 17.98 -6.02 -0.88
CA PRO A 151 17.80 -6.67 0.42
C PRO A 151 19.09 -7.29 0.96
N ARG A 152 20.07 -7.62 0.11
CA ARG A 152 21.39 -8.17 0.51
C ARG A 152 22.26 -7.16 1.25
N THR A 153 22.12 -5.88 0.91
CA THR A 153 22.89 -4.78 1.49
C THR A 153 22.24 -4.15 2.71
N CYS A 154 21.08 -4.67 3.13
CA CYS A 154 20.40 -4.20 4.32
C CYS A 154 21.34 -4.39 5.53
N SER A 155 21.56 -3.32 6.28
CA SER A 155 22.31 -3.34 7.53
C SER A 155 21.55 -2.51 8.56
N TYR A 156 21.70 -2.85 9.84
CA TYR A 156 21.30 -1.96 10.93
C TYR A 156 22.29 -0.78 11.03
N GLN A 157 22.63 -0.12 9.92
CA GLN A 157 23.23 1.20 10.05
C GLN A 157 22.17 2.07 10.71
N SER A 158 22.43 2.43 11.95
CA SER A 158 21.51 3.21 12.74
C SER A 158 21.20 4.50 11.98
N LEU A 159 19.94 4.69 11.61
CA LEU A 159 19.36 5.99 11.23
C LEU A 159 19.68 7.11 12.24
N LYS A 160 20.29 6.78 13.40
CA LYS A 160 20.85 7.71 14.38
C LYS A 160 21.97 8.62 13.86
N GLN A 161 22.65 8.33 12.75
CA GLN A 161 23.85 9.08 12.39
C GLN A 161 23.67 10.11 11.26
N GLU A 162 22.61 10.03 10.46
CA GLU A 162 22.36 11.02 9.39
C GLU A 162 21.28 12.05 9.72
N ASN A 163 20.41 11.77 10.69
CA ASN A 163 19.46 12.76 11.17
C ASN A 163 19.72 13.00 12.66
N SER A 164 20.64 13.91 12.93
CA SER A 164 20.48 14.78 14.10
C SER A 164 19.01 15.18 14.18
N HIS A 165 18.34 14.88 15.30
CA HIS A 165 16.95 15.19 15.61
C HIS A 165 16.39 16.36 14.77
N PHE A 166 15.14 16.26 14.26
CA PHE A 166 14.48 17.34 13.48
C PHE A 166 14.85 18.75 13.97
N THR A 167 14.83 18.99 15.29
CA THR A 167 15.28 20.23 15.95
C THR A 167 16.68 20.74 15.55
N GLN A 168 17.69 19.88 15.39
CA GLN A 168 19.03 20.23 14.91
C GLN A 168 19.04 20.57 13.41
N ALA A 169 18.25 19.87 12.58
CA ALA A 169 18.16 20.15 11.13
C ALA A 169 17.49 21.51 10.83
N ILE A 170 16.53 21.93 11.65
CA ILE A 170 15.87 23.26 11.57
C ILE A 170 16.50 24.31 12.49
N LYS A 171 17.65 24.03 13.11
CA LYS A 171 18.36 24.98 14.01
C LYS A 171 17.47 25.52 15.15
N LEU A 172 16.45 24.77 15.54
CA LEU A 172 15.56 25.08 16.65
C LEU A 172 16.22 24.57 17.94
N GLY A 173 16.91 25.48 18.63
CA GLY A 173 17.72 25.19 19.81
C GLY A 173 19.20 25.52 19.64
N HIS A 174 19.52 26.63 18.97
CA HIS A 174 20.87 27.18 19.08
C HIS A 174 21.18 27.44 20.56
N LEU A 175 22.26 26.83 21.05
CA LEU A 175 22.85 27.21 22.32
C LEU A 175 23.66 28.50 22.08
N ASP A 176 23.65 29.42 23.04
CA ASP A 176 24.55 30.57 22.98
C ASP A 176 26.03 30.11 23.07
N SER A 177 26.98 30.99 22.76
CA SER A 177 28.43 30.83 22.96
C SER A 177 28.86 30.21 24.30
N GLU A 178 28.04 30.30 25.35
CA GLU A 178 28.23 29.75 26.69
C GLU A 178 27.46 28.43 26.94
N GLY A 179 26.79 27.88 25.93
CA GLY A 179 26.13 26.57 26.01
C GLY A 179 24.73 26.57 26.65
N LYS A 180 24.06 27.73 26.77
CA LYS A 180 22.68 27.84 27.29
C LYS A 180 21.65 27.96 26.16
N GLU A 181 20.45 27.45 26.39
CA GLU A 181 19.34 27.47 25.42
C GLU A 181 18.98 28.91 25.04
N HIS A 182 19.22 29.29 23.78
CA HIS A 182 18.88 30.63 23.29
C HIS A 182 17.36 30.77 23.22
N VAL A 183 16.79 31.60 24.09
CA VAL A 183 15.36 31.86 24.13
C VAL A 183 14.97 32.67 22.88
N LEU A 184 14.38 31.99 21.89
CA LEU A 184 13.88 32.61 20.67
C LEU A 184 12.91 33.76 20.99
N SER A 185 13.14 34.93 20.41
CA SER A 185 12.20 36.04 20.53
C SER A 185 10.87 35.68 19.88
N VAL A 186 9.80 36.37 20.27
CA VAL A 186 8.46 36.16 19.69
C VAL A 186 8.48 36.32 18.17
N TRP A 187 9.29 37.25 17.65
CA TRP A 187 9.42 37.48 16.22
C TRP A 187 10.16 36.37 15.48
N ASP A 188 11.12 35.72 16.13
CA ASP A 188 11.84 34.59 15.55
C ASP A 188 10.97 33.33 15.48
N LYS A 189 10.10 33.14 16.49
CA LYS A 189 9.08 32.07 16.46
C LYS A 189 8.09 32.27 15.31
N VAL A 190 7.64 33.50 15.08
CA VAL A 190 6.75 33.83 13.95
C VAL A 190 7.47 33.59 12.62
N ARG A 191 8.73 33.98 12.49
CA ARG A 191 9.52 33.82 11.27
C ARG A 191 9.77 32.35 10.94
N LEU A 192 10.06 31.52 11.96
CA LEU A 192 10.19 30.07 11.84
C LEU A 192 8.88 29.39 11.39
N ASN A 193 7.73 29.78 11.96
CA ASN A 193 6.43 29.26 11.53
C ASN A 193 6.10 29.58 10.07
N HIS A 194 6.71 30.63 9.51
CA HIS A 194 6.57 31.02 8.10
C HIS A 194 7.74 30.57 7.22
N GLY A 195 8.60 29.65 7.71
CA GLY A 195 9.69 29.06 6.93
C GLY A 195 10.89 29.99 6.70
N GLY A 196 10.98 31.12 7.41
CA GLY A 196 12.14 32.01 7.39
C GLY A 196 13.19 31.61 8.43
N GLY A 197 14.46 31.97 8.17
CA GLY A 197 15.56 31.73 9.10
C GLY A 197 15.56 32.67 10.31
N VAL A 198 16.21 32.26 11.39
CA VAL A 198 16.46 33.07 12.59
C VAL A 198 17.76 33.87 12.38
N SER A 199 17.80 35.15 12.79
CA SER A 199 19.07 35.89 12.76
C SER A 199 19.99 35.38 13.86
N LYS A 200 21.29 35.32 13.56
CA LYS A 200 22.32 34.98 14.55
C LYS A 200 22.38 36.00 15.69
#